data_AF-A0A2Y9BK48-F1
#
_entry.id   AF-A0A2Y9BK48-F1
#
_cell.length_a   1.000
_cell.length_b   1.000
_cell.length_c   1.000
_cell.angle_alpha   90.00
_cell.angle_beta   90.00
_cell.angle_gamma   90.00
#
_symmetry.space_group_name_H-M   'P 1'
#
loop_
_entity.id
_entity.type
_entity.pdbx_description
1 polymer ?
#
loop_
_entity_poly.entity_id
_entity_poly.type
_entity_poly.pdbx_seq_one_letter_code
_entity_poly.pdbx_strand_id
1 'polypeptide(L)'
;MNATRDLESREYDVNTVKEDKRFTRCKKEMQIIFLVGLIQIIVPAILIYTLNGNGRWFMGFPMWYGVAALFYLCMSLVAVVITIKVIKPHKLDAIADDKEE
;
A
#
# COMPACT_ATOMS: atom_id res chain seq x y z
N MET A 1 -9.02 -46.18 -5.53
CA MET A 1 -10.37 -45.79 -5.11
C MET A 1 -10.44 -44.28 -5.12
N ASN A 2 -10.96 -43.70 -6.21
CA ASN A 2 -11.23 -42.26 -6.28
C ASN A 2 -12.53 -42.01 -5.51
N ALA A 3 -12.42 -41.50 -4.29
CA ALA A 3 -13.58 -40.99 -3.57
C ALA A 3 -14.20 -39.87 -4.41
N THR A 4 -15.46 -40.05 -4.79
CA THR A 4 -16.30 -39.02 -5.41
C THR A 4 -16.37 -37.82 -4.47
N ARG A 5 -15.49 -36.84 -4.69
CA ARG A 5 -15.54 -35.56 -3.99
C ARG A 5 -16.82 -34.86 -4.44
N ASP A 6 -17.79 -34.79 -3.54
CA ASP A 6 -18.99 -33.98 -3.73
C ASP A 6 -18.57 -32.51 -3.76
N LEU A 7 -18.62 -31.91 -4.96
CA LEU A 7 -18.20 -30.53 -5.21
C LEU A 7 -19.23 -29.50 -4.73
N GLU A 8 -20.46 -29.94 -4.40
CA GLU A 8 -21.50 -29.09 -3.83
C GLU A 8 -21.54 -29.11 -2.30
N SER A 9 -20.78 -30.02 -1.67
CA SER A 9 -20.69 -30.09 -0.22
C SER A 9 -20.05 -28.81 0.34
N ARG A 10 -20.81 -28.15 1.23
CA ARG A 10 -20.36 -26.98 1.99
C ARG A 10 -19.74 -27.37 3.34
N GLU A 11 -19.65 -28.66 3.62
CA GLU A 11 -19.01 -29.21 4.81
C GLU A 11 -17.49 -29.26 4.58
N TYR A 12 -16.84 -28.09 4.61
CA TYR A 12 -15.40 -28.01 4.72
C TYR A 12 -15.03 -27.43 6.09
N ASP A 13 -14.01 -27.99 6.73
CA ASP A 13 -13.45 -27.40 7.94
C ASP A 13 -12.61 -26.19 7.54
N VAL A 14 -13.10 -25.00 7.90
CA VAL A 14 -12.46 -23.71 7.61
C VAL A 14 -11.01 -23.67 8.11
N ASN A 15 -10.68 -24.41 9.17
CA ASN A 15 -9.32 -24.49 9.73
C ASN A 15 -8.37 -25.38 8.93
N THR A 16 -8.90 -26.22 8.04
CA THR A 16 -8.11 -27.07 7.13
C THR A 16 -7.78 -26.38 5.81
N VAL A 17 -8.36 -25.20 5.57
CA VAL A 17 -8.08 -24.39 4.38
C VAL A 17 -6.67 -23.82 4.50
N LYS A 18 -5.75 -24.34 3.68
CA LYS A 18 -4.36 -23.85 3.62
C LYS A 18 -4.36 -22.42 3.06
N GLU A 19 -3.91 -21.44 3.84
CA GLU A 19 -3.78 -20.07 3.36
C GLU A 19 -2.83 -20.01 2.14
N ASP A 20 -3.30 -19.41 1.05
CA ASP A 20 -2.43 -19.06 -0.07
C ASP A 20 -1.46 -17.96 0.39
N LYS A 21 -0.15 -18.21 0.21
CA LYS A 21 0.92 -17.27 0.52
C LYS A 21 0.70 -15.90 -0.15
N ARG A 22 -0.01 -15.85 -1.28
CA ARG A 22 -0.41 -14.61 -1.97
C ARG A 22 -1.31 -13.72 -1.09
N PHE A 23 -2.25 -14.29 -0.33
CA PHE A 23 -3.12 -13.51 0.55
C PHE A 23 -2.38 -12.91 1.74
N THR A 24 -1.52 -13.69 2.40
CA THR A 24 -0.70 -13.20 3.52
C THR A 24 0.20 -12.06 3.08
N ARG A 25 0.70 -12.12 1.84
CA ARG A 25 1.53 -11.07 1.24
C ARG A 25 0.73 -9.83 0.85
N CYS A 26 -0.41 -9.98 0.16
CA CYS A 26 -1.30 -8.88 -0.19
C CYS A 26 -1.76 -8.11 1.07
N LYS A 27 -2.03 -8.82 2.17
CA LYS A 27 -2.35 -8.21 3.46
C LYS A 27 -1.24 -7.29 3.97
N LYS A 28 0.03 -7.72 3.86
CA LYS A 28 1.19 -6.89 4.25
C LYS A 28 1.35 -5.67 3.34
N GLU A 29 1.18 -5.83 2.04
CA GLU A 29 1.26 -4.73 1.07
C GLU A 29 0.14 -3.69 1.31
N MET A 30 -1.08 -4.15 1.56
CA MET A 30 -2.20 -3.28 1.94
C MET A 30 -1.93 -2.53 3.25
N GLN A 31 -1.34 -3.18 4.26
CA GLN A 31 -0.95 -2.53 5.52
C GLN A 31 0.08 -1.42 5.30
N ILE A 32 1.08 -1.64 4.42
CA ILE A 32 2.08 -0.62 4.08
C ILE A 32 1.41 0.59 3.42
N ILE A 33 0.54 0.36 2.43
CA ILE A 33 -0.17 1.45 1.73
C ILE A 33 -1.07 2.23 2.71
N PHE A 34 -1.78 1.51 3.58
CA PHE A 34 -2.64 2.13 4.58
C PHE A 34 -1.86 3.03 5.54
N LEU A 35 -0.70 2.57 6.02
CA LEU A 35 0.16 3.33 6.91
C LEU A 35 0.73 4.59 6.23
N VAL A 36 1.15 4.47 4.96
CA VAL A 36 1.59 5.62 4.16
C VAL A 36 0.46 6.63 3.98
N GLY A 37 -0.77 6.17 3.71
CA GLY A 37 -1.94 7.03 3.61
C GLY A 37 -2.27 7.78 4.91
N LEU A 38 -2.19 7.08 6.06
CA LEU A 38 -2.36 7.71 7.38
C LEU A 38 -1.35 8.83 7.62
N ILE A 39 -0.08 8.60 7.30
CA ILE A 39 0.98 9.61 7.43
C ILE A 39 0.69 10.82 6.54
N GLN A 40 0.20 10.61 5.31
CA GLN A 40 -0.16 11.70 4.40
C GLN A 40 -1.34 12.54 4.89
N ILE A 41 -2.20 12.03 5.76
CA ILE A 41 -3.30 12.81 6.34
C ILE A 41 -2.83 13.55 7.58
N ILE A 42 -2.18 12.83 8.50
CA ILE A 42 -1.84 13.34 9.84
C ILE A 42 -0.75 14.42 9.76
N VAL A 43 0.34 14.17 9.02
CA VAL A 43 1.50 15.06 9.04
C VAL A 43 1.17 16.43 8.40
N PRO A 44 0.53 16.52 7.22
CA PRO A 44 0.12 17.81 6.66
C PRO A 44 -0.90 18.54 7.52
N ALA A 45 -1.83 17.84 8.17
CA ALA A 45 -2.78 18.50 9.08
C ALA A 45 -2.05 19.20 10.24
N ILE A 46 -1.04 18.54 10.83
CA ILE A 46 -0.20 19.12 11.89
C ILE A 46 0.60 20.31 11.34
N LEU A 47 1.23 20.18 10.17
CA LEU A 47 2.00 21.25 9.54
C LEU A 47 1.15 22.49 9.25
N ILE A 48 -0.04 22.30 8.70
CA ILE A 48 -0.97 23.40 8.42
C ILE A 48 -1.39 24.05 9.73
N TYR A 49 -1.81 23.26 10.72
CA TYR A 49 -2.24 23.81 12.02
C TYR A 49 -1.13 24.61 12.72
N THR A 50 0.10 24.09 12.72
CA THR A 50 1.23 24.72 13.45
C THR A 50 1.86 25.91 12.74
N LEU A 51 1.84 25.93 11.41
CA LEU A 51 2.51 26.98 10.62
C LEU A 51 1.54 28.04 10.08
N ASN A 52 0.23 27.80 10.15
CA ASN A 52 -0.77 28.80 9.78
C ASN A 52 -0.77 29.97 10.77
N GLY A 53 -0.91 31.19 10.26
CA GLY A 53 -0.93 32.42 11.06
C GLY A 53 0.43 32.87 11.60
N ASN A 54 1.54 32.18 11.31
CA ASN A 54 2.85 32.49 11.90
C ASN A 54 3.59 33.67 11.24
N GLY A 55 2.96 34.37 10.28
CA GLY A 55 3.51 35.54 9.57
C GLY A 55 4.75 35.27 8.69
N ARG A 56 5.22 34.03 8.64
CA ARG A 56 6.41 33.62 7.87
C ARG A 56 6.02 33.22 6.45
N TRP A 57 6.82 33.69 5.50
CA TRP A 57 6.66 33.45 4.08
C TRP A 57 7.82 32.61 3.54
N PHE A 58 7.53 31.71 2.61
CA PHE A 58 8.51 30.89 1.91
C PHE A 58 8.27 31.03 0.42
N MET A 59 9.26 31.56 -0.31
CA MET A 59 9.17 31.83 -1.76
C MET A 59 7.92 32.65 -2.17
N GLY A 60 7.48 33.60 -1.34
CA GLY A 60 6.30 34.45 -1.61
C GLY A 60 4.95 33.82 -1.24
N PHE A 61 4.92 32.57 -0.76
CA PHE A 61 3.72 31.91 -0.26
C PHE A 61 3.76 31.75 1.28
N PRO A 62 2.62 31.53 1.93
CA PRO A 62 2.59 31.19 3.36
C PRO A 62 3.49 29.98 3.64
N MET A 63 4.31 30.04 4.70
CA MET A 63 5.29 28.99 5.00
C MET A 63 4.68 27.58 5.11
N TRP A 64 3.46 27.46 5.65
CA TRP A 64 2.74 26.19 5.72
C TRP A 64 2.57 25.54 4.34
N TYR A 65 2.32 26.35 3.30
CA TYR A 65 2.08 25.88 1.94
C TYR A 65 3.38 25.33 1.33
N GLY A 66 4.48 26.08 1.48
CA GLY A 66 5.80 25.65 0.98
C GLY A 66 6.28 24.35 1.63
N VAL A 67 6.15 24.25 2.96
CA VAL A 67 6.56 23.05 3.70
C VAL A 67 5.67 21.84 3.37
N ALA A 68 4.35 22.04 3.26
CA ALA A 68 3.43 20.98 2.85
C ALA A 68 3.71 20.49 1.42
N ALA A 69 3.99 21.41 0.48
CA ALA A 69 4.32 21.05 -0.90
C ALA A 69 5.61 20.21 -0.99
N LEU A 70 6.66 20.60 -0.23
CA LEU A 70 7.89 19.83 -0.16
C LEU A 70 7.66 18.44 0.45
N PHE A 71 6.84 18.36 1.51
CA PHE A 71 6.45 17.08 2.11
C PHE A 71 5.76 16.16 1.10
N TYR A 72 4.78 16.68 0.33
CA TYR A 72 4.09 15.89 -0.67
C TYR A 72 5.04 15.40 -1.78
N LEU A 73 5.97 16.24 -2.24
CA LEU A 73 7.01 15.83 -3.20
C LEU A 73 7.84 14.65 -2.66
N CYS A 74 8.30 14.73 -1.42
CA CYS A 74 9.04 13.63 -0.77
C CYS A 74 8.18 12.36 -0.66
N MET A 75 6.91 12.49 -0.26
CA MET A 75 6.00 11.35 -0.15
C MET A 75 5.69 10.71 -1.51
N SER A 76 5.60 11.49 -2.58
CA SER A 76 5.46 10.97 -3.94
C SER A 76 6.68 10.15 -4.35
N LEU A 77 7.90 10.59 -4.03
CA LEU A 77 9.10 9.79 -4.29
C LEU A 77 9.10 8.47 -3.50
N VAL A 78 8.73 8.52 -2.21
CA VAL A 78 8.59 7.32 -1.38
C VAL A 78 7.56 6.37 -1.98
N ALA A 79 6.39 6.87 -2.41
CA ALA A 79 5.36 6.07 -3.05
C ALA A 79 5.87 5.39 -4.34
N VAL A 80 6.59 6.12 -5.21
CA VAL A 80 7.20 5.56 -6.42
C VAL A 80 8.19 4.45 -6.09
N VAL A 81 9.04 4.64 -5.06
CA VAL A 81 9.99 3.61 -4.62
C VAL A 81 9.26 2.36 -4.10
N ILE A 82 8.20 2.53 -3.30
CA ILE A 82 7.38 1.43 -2.81
C ILE A 82 6.73 0.70 -3.98
N THR A 83 6.12 1.42 -4.93
CA THR A 83 5.51 0.81 -6.11
C THR A 83 6.53 0.03 -6.92
N ILE A 84 7.72 0.56 -7.18
CA ILE A 84 8.74 -0.13 -7.98
C ILE A 84 9.31 -1.35 -7.26
N LYS A 85 9.59 -1.26 -5.95
CA LYS A 85 10.28 -2.33 -5.22
C LYS A 85 9.35 -3.37 -4.62
N VAL A 86 8.11 -3.01 -4.30
CA VAL A 86 7.18 -3.88 -3.58
C VAL A 86 6.08 -4.40 -4.50
N ILE A 87 5.54 -3.55 -5.39
CA ILE A 87 4.34 -3.87 -6.19
C ILE A 87 4.68 -4.30 -7.63
N LYS A 88 5.59 -3.59 -8.33
CA LYS A 88 5.98 -3.86 -9.72
C LYS A 88 6.69 -5.19 -9.99
N PRO A 89 7.40 -5.86 -9.06
CA PRO A 89 7.98 -7.16 -9.36
C PRO A 89 6.94 -8.27 -9.59
N HIS A 90 5.64 -7.97 -9.48
CA HIS A 90 4.57 -8.95 -9.62
C HIS A 90 3.64 -8.59 -10.77
N LYS A 91 4.12 -8.87 -12.00
CA LYS A 91 3.23 -9.07 -13.13
C LYS A 91 2.24 -10.19 -12.78
N LEU A 92 0.97 -9.95 -13.02
CA LEU A 92 -0.09 -10.99 -13.08
C LEU A 92 0.21 -12.07 -14.15
N ASP A 93 1.20 -11.84 -15.02
CA ASP A 93 1.71 -12.78 -16.03
C ASP A 93 2.61 -13.90 -15.48
N ALA A 94 2.88 -14.00 -14.18
CA ALA A 94 3.63 -15.14 -13.62
C ALA A 94 2.90 -16.50 -13.78
N ILE A 95 1.74 -16.53 -14.46
CA ILE A 95 1.05 -17.75 -14.91
C ILE A 95 1.43 -18.13 -16.36
N ALA A 96 2.17 -17.28 -17.09
CA ALA A 96 2.64 -17.57 -18.44
C ALA A 96 4.03 -18.23 -18.50
N ASP A 97 4.92 -17.99 -17.53
CA ASP A 97 6.31 -18.51 -17.56
C ASP A 97 6.53 -19.80 -16.74
N ASP A 98 5.61 -20.21 -15.86
CA ASP A 98 5.74 -21.46 -15.10
C ASP A 98 5.37 -22.72 -15.94
N LYS A 99 5.38 -22.63 -17.27
CA LYS A 99 5.19 -23.75 -18.21
C LYS A 99 6.40 -24.11 -19.06
N GLU A 100 7.53 -23.43 -18.88
CA GLU A 100 8.78 -23.75 -19.60
C GLU A 100 9.96 -23.82 -18.63
N GLU A 101 10.00 -24.86 -17.80
CA GLU A 101 11.23 -25.57 -17.36
C GLU A 101 10.89 -26.87 -16.61
#